data_AF-K4L3H0-F1
#
_entry.id   AF-K4L3H0-F1
#
_cell.length_a   1.000
_cell.length_b   1.000
_cell.length_c   1.000
_cell.angle_alpha   90.00
_cell.angle_beta   90.00
_cell.angle_gamma   90.00
#
_symmetry.space_group_name_H-M   'P 1'
#
loop_
_entity.id
_entity.type
_entity.pdbx_description
1 polymer ?
#
loop_
_entity_poly.entity_id
_entity_poly.type
_entity_poly.pdbx_seq_one_letter_code
_entity_poly.pdbx_strand_id
1 'polypeptide(L)'
;MSKTIKMKERTLLIYSEVIKQYPDILELLGQNKNITNEFIEGLPERQKNFFENMYFPTLKIAIDEWEGDLKRIQDKGPDPSNWMRCSLDNVKNRHIFYIENKINKNSLNVGSECIKHFWDSWKHDYKGKNITQLKKEATRNRLLSDLNDVIPGIHRIIGEWNNKIDNCEIIIPMSLENPYFELGNEASRLLDYYLEERVGIDCSEQFGGILKRQKQLIHEIDDYISAHHNDKYIPTKEIRSWLKINGQKAILDMLKKNGRITWGTAHRIEEPSFIKLMVTELNPKMMEIGFRIDIDHYKNGYILEPVNRDKVQLFSKHSKLIQFCGYLLFDEKPIDEFTLDNLLKCCSIKDNDNMISVLLILNRILSRHHYDFEIENSYIEGNEIIIHSILTAERFIGNIKEIVDKFTGLAVGSTLINEDEFIAYIENIPGKRYSKEEFKDYQGVRKDFNARF
;
A
#
# COMPACT_ATOMS: atom_id res chain seq x y z
N MET A 1 30.63 66.40 9.33
CA MET A 1 29.44 65.57 9.09
C MET A 1 28.75 65.31 10.43
N SER A 2 27.46 65.61 10.56
CA SER A 2 26.74 65.40 11.84
C SER A 2 26.52 63.90 12.08
N LYS A 3 27.09 63.34 13.16
CA LYS A 3 26.98 61.92 13.51
C LYS A 3 25.94 61.77 14.61
N THR A 4 24.68 61.51 14.22
CA THR A 4 23.62 61.17 15.18
C THR A 4 23.60 59.65 15.36
N ILE A 5 23.63 59.18 16.60
CA ILE A 5 23.51 57.75 16.91
C ILE A 5 22.09 57.29 16.58
N LYS A 6 21.97 56.31 15.69
CA LYS A 6 20.65 55.77 15.31
C LYS A 6 20.08 54.90 16.42
N MET A 7 18.76 54.92 16.57
CA MET A 7 18.06 54.10 17.58
C MET A 7 18.45 52.62 17.51
N LYS A 8 18.52 52.03 16.31
CA LYS A 8 18.94 50.64 16.10
C LYS A 8 20.32 50.35 16.69
N GLU A 9 21.29 51.21 16.40
CA GLU A 9 22.69 51.07 16.87
C GLU A 9 22.75 51.17 18.39
N ARG A 10 22.06 52.18 18.95
CA ARG A 10 21.92 52.37 20.40
C ARG A 10 21.30 51.15 21.08
N THR A 11 20.18 50.63 20.57
CA THR A 11 19.49 49.49 21.19
C THR A 11 20.38 48.24 21.17
N LEU A 12 21.02 47.93 20.04
CA LEU A 12 21.92 46.77 19.96
C LEU A 12 23.11 46.91 20.92
N LEU A 13 23.66 48.11 21.06
CA LEU A 13 24.73 48.40 22.02
C LEU A 13 24.25 48.26 23.46
N ILE A 14 23.11 48.84 23.86
CA ILE A 14 22.61 48.78 25.24
C ILE A 14 22.46 47.33 25.73
N TYR A 15 22.06 46.42 24.85
CA TYR A 15 21.82 45.02 25.19
C TYR A 15 22.99 44.07 24.83
N SER A 16 24.12 44.60 24.34
CA SER A 16 25.31 43.80 24.01
C SER A 16 26.15 43.46 25.25
N GLU A 17 27.02 42.45 25.12
CA GLU A 17 28.02 42.13 26.12
C GLU A 17 29.20 43.08 26.05
N VAL A 18 29.65 43.46 24.83
CA VAL A 18 30.82 44.32 24.65
C VAL A 18 30.69 45.68 25.32
N ILE A 19 29.48 46.25 25.41
CA ILE A 19 29.28 47.57 26.04
C ILE A 19 29.55 47.56 27.55
N LYS A 20 29.48 46.40 28.20
CA LYS A 20 29.73 46.28 29.66
C LYS A 20 31.15 46.65 30.05
N GLN A 21 32.09 46.67 29.09
CA GLN A 21 33.45 47.17 29.27
C GLN A 21 33.49 48.71 29.43
N TYR A 22 32.39 49.40 29.12
CA TYR A 22 32.23 50.84 29.21
C TYR A 22 30.95 51.21 30.01
N PRO A 23 30.91 50.98 31.34
CA PRO A 23 29.69 51.16 32.14
C PRO A 23 29.12 52.59 32.12
N ASP A 24 29.99 53.59 32.07
CA ASP A 24 29.63 55.01 31.97
C ASP A 24 28.97 55.35 30.62
N ILE A 25 29.41 54.71 29.54
CA ILE A 25 28.77 54.83 28.22
C ILE A 25 27.43 54.10 28.20
N LEU A 26 27.35 52.90 28.78
CA LEU A 26 26.10 52.14 28.87
C LEU A 26 25.01 52.94 29.59
N GLU A 27 25.34 53.55 30.72
CA GLU A 27 24.43 54.41 31.47
C GLU A 27 23.96 55.61 30.62
N LEU A 28 24.90 56.30 29.96
CA LEU A 28 24.61 57.43 29.08
C LEU A 28 23.68 57.04 27.93
N LEU A 29 23.96 55.92 27.26
CA LEU A 29 23.11 55.37 26.20
C LEU A 29 21.70 55.06 26.76
N GLY A 30 21.60 54.47 27.95
CA GLY A 30 20.32 54.14 28.60
C GLY A 30 19.44 55.37 28.87
N GLN A 31 20.04 56.43 29.40
CA GLN A 31 19.33 57.65 29.82
C GLN A 31 18.93 58.57 28.65
N ASN A 32 19.67 58.54 27.54
CA ASN A 32 19.48 59.49 26.44
C ASN A 32 18.94 58.80 25.19
N LYS A 33 17.74 59.19 24.72
CA LYS A 33 17.12 58.62 23.51
C LYS A 33 17.76 59.13 22.21
N ASN A 34 18.18 60.39 22.19
CA ASN A 34 18.78 61.06 21.04
C ASN A 34 20.17 61.57 21.44
N ILE A 35 21.21 61.10 20.76
CA ILE A 35 22.59 61.51 21.00
C ILE A 35 23.11 62.15 19.70
N THR A 36 23.21 63.49 19.73
CA THR A 36 23.68 64.33 18.63
C THR A 36 25.14 64.73 18.81
N ASN A 37 25.76 65.30 17.78
CA ASN A 37 27.14 65.81 17.91
C ASN A 37 27.27 66.88 19.00
N GLU A 38 26.33 67.82 19.06
CA GLU A 38 26.33 68.88 20.09
C GLU A 38 26.26 68.28 21.50
N PHE A 39 25.46 67.21 21.67
CA PHE A 39 25.43 66.46 22.93
C PHE A 39 26.79 65.83 23.24
N ILE A 40 27.44 65.21 22.25
CA ILE A 40 28.76 64.57 22.39
C ILE A 40 29.86 65.59 22.75
N GLU A 41 29.81 66.79 22.17
CA GLU A 41 30.78 67.87 22.44
C GLU A 41 30.73 68.38 23.88
N GLY A 42 29.56 68.29 24.53
CA GLY A 42 29.35 68.64 25.93
C GLY A 42 29.71 67.54 26.93
N LEU A 43 30.17 66.37 26.47
CA LEU A 43 30.51 65.25 27.35
C LEU A 43 31.92 65.38 27.95
N PRO A 44 32.18 64.75 29.11
CA PRO A 44 33.53 64.58 29.63
C PRO A 44 34.48 63.96 28.59
N GLU A 45 35.75 64.38 28.62
CA GLU A 45 36.77 64.03 27.61
C GLU A 45 36.88 62.52 27.35
N ARG A 46 36.77 61.70 28.42
CA ARG A 46 36.78 60.23 28.30
C ARG A 46 35.63 59.70 27.45
N GLN A 47 34.42 60.20 27.66
CA GLN A 47 33.22 59.76 26.93
C GLN A 47 33.24 60.28 25.49
N LYS A 48 33.71 61.50 25.29
CA LYS A 48 33.94 62.08 23.96
C LYS A 48 34.93 61.23 23.15
N ASN A 49 36.05 60.86 23.74
CA ASN A 49 37.05 59.98 23.13
C ASN A 49 36.46 58.61 22.71
N PHE A 50 35.53 58.05 23.49
CA PHE A 50 34.83 56.82 23.09
C PHE A 50 34.03 57.04 21.79
N PHE A 51 33.22 58.10 21.71
CA PHE A 51 32.38 58.34 20.52
C PHE A 51 33.17 58.66 19.24
N GLU A 52 34.33 59.29 19.41
CA GLU A 52 35.26 59.62 18.33
C GLU A 52 36.01 58.38 17.83
N ASN A 53 36.55 57.55 18.74
CA ASN A 53 37.54 56.53 18.39
C ASN A 53 37.05 55.08 18.59
N MET A 54 36.23 54.81 19.61
CA MET A 54 35.84 53.44 20.00
C MET A 54 34.42 53.05 19.61
N TYR A 55 33.56 54.02 19.26
CA TYR A 55 32.15 53.76 18.94
C TYR A 55 31.97 52.78 17.78
N PHE A 56 32.65 53.01 16.65
CA PHE A 56 32.49 52.14 15.48
C PHE A 56 33.05 50.72 15.69
N PRO A 57 34.26 50.55 16.26
CA PRO A 57 34.74 49.21 16.63
C PRO A 57 33.79 48.49 17.60
N THR A 58 33.33 49.18 18.64
CA THR A 58 32.43 48.60 19.66
C THR A 58 31.07 48.24 19.06
N LEU A 59 30.52 49.11 18.21
CA LEU A 59 29.26 48.86 17.51
C LEU A 59 29.36 47.67 16.56
N LYS A 60 30.49 47.51 15.86
CA LYS A 60 30.71 46.35 15.00
C LYS A 60 30.67 45.05 15.80
N ILE A 61 31.43 44.98 16.91
CA ILE A 61 31.41 43.83 17.81
C ILE A 61 30.00 43.60 18.33
N ALA A 62 29.33 44.66 18.80
CA ALA A 62 27.97 44.57 19.31
C ALA A 62 26.99 44.01 18.27
N ILE A 63 27.07 44.42 17.00
CA ILE A 63 26.24 43.87 15.92
C ILE A 63 26.56 42.38 15.69
N ASP A 64 27.84 42.02 15.68
CA ASP A 64 28.30 40.64 15.46
C ASP A 64 27.89 39.69 16.61
N GLU A 65 27.50 40.20 17.78
CA GLU A 65 26.97 39.39 18.89
C GLU A 65 25.54 38.88 18.64
N TRP A 66 24.75 39.53 17.78
CA TRP A 66 23.34 39.19 17.57
C TRP A 66 23.14 38.24 16.38
N GLU A 67 22.21 37.32 16.54
CA GLU A 67 21.73 36.43 15.48
C GLU A 67 20.21 36.31 15.47
N GLY A 68 19.60 35.92 14.35
CA GLY A 68 18.16 35.73 14.25
C GLY A 68 17.68 34.43 14.89
N ASP A 69 16.63 34.48 15.72
CA ASP A 69 15.89 33.32 16.20
C ASP A 69 14.67 33.06 15.31
N LEU A 70 14.84 32.16 14.34
CA LEU A 70 13.81 31.81 13.36
C LEU A 70 12.83 30.74 13.85
N LYS A 71 13.02 30.17 15.05
CA LYS A 71 12.06 29.23 15.64
C LYS A 71 10.87 29.98 16.24
N ARG A 72 11.06 31.27 16.54
CA ARG A 72 10.07 32.14 17.18
C ARG A 72 9.59 33.16 16.17
N ILE A 73 8.66 32.78 15.31
CA ILE A 73 8.02 33.72 14.39
C ILE A 73 6.54 33.75 14.71
N GLN A 74 6.00 34.94 14.92
CA GLN A 74 4.61 35.13 15.28
C GLN A 74 3.91 35.99 14.23
N ASP A 75 2.74 35.55 13.78
CA ASP A 75 1.78 36.40 13.09
C ASP A 75 0.79 36.97 14.12
N LYS A 76 0.72 38.29 14.25
CA LYS A 76 -0.25 38.97 15.13
C LYS A 76 -1.64 39.16 14.50
N GLY A 77 -1.85 38.63 13.30
CA GLY A 77 -3.13 38.68 12.60
C GLY A 77 -3.36 39.99 11.83
N PRO A 78 -4.50 40.09 11.14
CA PRO A 78 -4.78 41.21 10.24
C PRO A 78 -5.07 42.52 10.98
N ASP A 79 -5.53 42.48 12.24
CA ASP A 79 -5.86 43.68 13.01
C ASP A 79 -4.60 44.44 13.47
N PRO A 80 -4.39 45.70 13.01
CA PRO A 80 -3.25 46.53 13.41
C PRO A 80 -3.19 46.88 14.91
N SER A 81 -4.28 46.69 15.65
CA SER A 81 -4.31 46.88 17.11
C SER A 81 -3.39 45.88 17.83
N ASN A 82 -3.30 44.66 17.30
CA ASN A 82 -2.50 43.55 17.86
C ASN A 82 -1.03 43.57 17.43
N TRP A 83 -0.66 44.45 16.50
CA TRP A 83 0.70 44.54 15.96
C TRP A 83 1.69 45.06 17.00
N MET A 84 2.85 44.43 17.07
CA MET A 84 3.88 44.74 18.05
C MET A 84 4.94 45.66 17.44
N ARG A 85 5.46 46.60 18.25
CA ARG A 85 6.55 47.50 17.83
C ARG A 85 7.88 46.76 17.88
N CYS A 86 8.68 46.90 16.83
CA CYS A 86 10.03 46.37 16.75
C CYS A 86 10.95 47.09 17.74
N SER A 87 11.79 46.34 18.46
CA SER A 87 12.71 46.90 19.46
C SER A 87 13.79 47.81 18.85
N LEU A 88 14.12 47.64 17.56
CA LEU A 88 15.23 48.36 16.91
C LEU A 88 14.82 49.66 16.22
N ASP A 89 13.64 49.69 15.58
CA ASP A 89 13.17 50.84 14.78
C ASP A 89 11.82 51.40 15.26
N ASN A 90 11.21 50.79 16.28
CA ASN A 90 9.92 51.18 16.87
C ASN A 90 8.71 51.12 15.93
N VAL A 91 8.85 50.51 14.75
CA VAL A 91 7.78 50.36 13.75
C VAL A 91 6.85 49.22 14.17
N LYS A 92 5.53 49.42 14.03
CA LYS A 92 4.54 48.35 14.26
C LYS A 92 4.60 47.30 13.15
N ASN A 93 4.64 46.02 13.52
CA ASN A 93 4.74 44.90 12.60
C ASN A 93 3.67 43.84 12.88
N ARG A 94 3.09 43.25 11.83
CA ARG A 94 2.22 42.06 11.90
C ARG A 94 3.03 40.81 12.23
N HIS A 95 4.09 40.56 11.44
CA HIS A 95 4.99 39.44 11.62
C HIS A 95 6.16 39.85 12.51
N ILE A 96 6.28 39.17 13.65
CA ILE A 96 7.30 39.42 14.67
C ILE A 96 8.34 38.32 14.61
N PHE A 97 9.58 38.72 14.41
CA PHE A 97 10.77 37.88 14.48
C PHE A 97 11.51 38.19 15.78
N TYR A 98 12.47 37.35 16.14
CA TYR A 98 13.32 37.60 17.29
C TYR A 98 14.79 37.54 16.86
N ILE A 99 15.63 38.31 17.54
CA ILE A 99 17.09 38.17 17.52
C ILE A 99 17.54 37.81 18.93
N GLU A 100 18.58 37.01 19.05
CA GLU A 100 19.21 36.62 20.30
C GLU A 100 20.69 37.01 20.27
N ASN A 101 21.18 37.51 21.39
CA ASN A 101 22.61 37.74 21.59
C ASN A 101 23.28 36.40 21.93
N LYS A 102 24.25 35.99 21.12
CA LYS A 102 24.95 34.71 21.23
C LYS A 102 25.67 34.52 22.57
N ILE A 103 26.11 35.62 23.18
CA ILE A 103 26.93 35.62 24.39
C ILE A 103 26.05 35.66 25.63
N ASN A 104 25.18 36.66 25.75
CA ASN A 104 24.42 36.92 26.98
C ASN A 104 22.97 36.44 26.95
N LYS A 105 22.52 35.87 25.82
CA LYS A 105 21.18 35.28 25.64
C LYS A 105 20.02 36.27 25.78
N ASN A 106 20.30 37.58 25.75
CA ASN A 106 19.26 38.59 25.62
C ASN A 106 18.52 38.41 24.29
N SER A 107 17.19 38.56 24.31
CA SER A 107 16.36 38.45 23.11
C SER A 107 15.58 39.72 22.86
N LEU A 108 15.53 40.15 21.60
CA LEU A 108 14.78 41.33 21.15
C LEU A 108 13.81 40.92 20.04
N ASN A 109 12.59 41.44 20.10
CA ASN A 109 11.63 41.29 19.01
C ASN A 109 11.93 42.31 17.90
N VAL A 110 11.89 41.88 16.65
CA VAL A 110 12.21 42.71 15.49
C VAL A 110 11.18 42.56 14.37
N GLY A 111 11.08 43.61 13.56
CA GLY A 111 10.23 43.64 12.38
C GLY A 111 10.85 42.93 11.17
N SER A 112 10.05 42.82 10.12
CA SER A 112 10.43 42.13 8.87
C SER A 112 11.59 42.77 8.12
N GLU A 113 11.73 44.09 8.22
CA GLU A 113 12.86 44.81 7.59
C GLU A 113 14.12 44.69 8.45
N CYS A 114 13.96 44.77 9.78
CA CYS A 114 15.08 44.66 10.71
C CYS A 114 15.74 43.27 10.66
N ILE A 115 14.98 42.19 10.56
CA ILE A 115 15.52 40.81 10.53
C ILE A 115 16.38 40.53 9.30
N LYS A 116 16.17 41.23 8.17
CA LYS A 116 16.99 41.07 6.95
C LYS A 116 18.48 41.34 7.19
N HIS A 117 18.80 42.22 8.14
CA HIS A 117 20.18 42.54 8.49
C HIS A 117 20.91 41.43 9.26
N PHE A 118 20.17 40.48 9.80
CA PHE A 118 20.69 39.33 10.56
C PHE A 118 20.49 38.02 9.78
N TRP A 119 20.20 38.13 8.48
CA TRP A 119 19.84 37.01 7.61
C TRP A 119 21.06 36.30 7.01
N ASP A 120 22.07 37.07 6.59
CA ASP A 120 23.23 36.55 5.85
C ASP A 120 24.15 35.67 6.69
N SER A 121 24.16 35.82 8.01
CA SER A 121 24.94 34.99 8.93
C SER A 121 24.52 33.51 8.95
N TRP A 122 23.39 33.15 8.31
CA TRP A 122 22.60 31.97 8.70
C TRP A 122 21.95 31.20 7.52
N LYS A 123 22.36 31.43 6.26
CA LYS A 123 21.72 30.85 5.05
C LYS A 123 21.69 29.30 5.03
N HIS A 124 22.49 28.63 5.86
CA HIS A 124 22.69 27.17 5.82
C HIS A 124 21.85 26.35 6.81
N ASP A 125 21.32 26.94 7.90
CA ASP A 125 20.75 26.17 9.02
C ASP A 125 19.24 25.87 8.91
N TYR A 126 18.52 26.50 7.98
CA TYR A 126 17.05 26.38 7.86
C TYR A 126 16.56 25.86 6.51
N LYS A 127 17.26 24.87 5.96
CA LYS A 127 16.91 24.18 4.69
C LYS A 127 16.73 25.13 3.50
N GLY A 128 17.40 26.29 3.50
CA GLY A 128 17.30 27.29 2.44
C GLY A 128 16.00 28.10 2.39
N LYS A 129 15.17 28.09 3.45
CA LYS A 129 13.94 28.90 3.50
C LYS A 129 14.22 30.40 3.56
N ASN A 130 13.42 31.21 2.88
CA ASN A 130 13.49 32.68 2.92
C ASN A 130 12.47 33.32 3.88
N ILE A 131 12.64 34.61 4.20
CA ILE A 131 11.75 35.37 5.10
C ILE A 131 10.28 35.29 4.66
N THR A 132 10.01 35.34 3.36
CA THR A 132 8.63 35.26 2.83
C THR A 132 7.99 33.90 3.12
N GLN A 133 8.75 32.81 2.96
CA GLN A 133 8.27 31.47 3.31
C GLN A 133 8.01 31.34 4.81
N LEU A 134 8.90 31.88 5.64
CA LEU A 134 8.73 31.88 7.09
C LEU A 134 7.50 32.66 7.55
N LYS A 135 7.20 33.80 6.91
CA LYS A 135 5.95 34.54 7.17
C LYS A 135 4.71 33.72 6.82
N LYS A 136 4.71 33.04 5.67
CA LYS A 136 3.61 32.17 5.24
C LYS A 136 3.37 31.04 6.25
N GLU A 137 4.43 30.42 6.75
CA GLU A 137 4.34 29.37 7.77
C GLU A 137 3.78 29.89 9.09
N ALA A 138 4.27 31.04 9.57
CA ALA A 138 3.75 31.67 10.79
C ALA A 138 2.25 32.00 10.67
N THR A 139 1.83 32.53 9.51
CA THR A 139 0.42 32.81 9.23
C THR A 139 -0.41 31.54 9.17
N ARG A 140 0.07 30.48 8.48
CA ARG A 140 -0.61 29.18 8.43
C ARG A 140 -0.77 28.57 9.82
N ASN A 141 0.27 28.63 10.65
CA ASN A 141 0.24 28.12 12.02
C ASN A 141 -0.75 28.88 12.91
N ARG A 142 -0.80 30.22 12.81
CA ARG A 142 -1.80 31.04 13.52
C ARG A 142 -3.21 30.63 13.11
N LEU A 143 -3.51 30.64 11.81
CA LEU A 143 -4.83 30.27 11.29
C LEU A 143 -5.25 28.88 11.75
N LEU A 144 -4.32 27.91 11.70
CA LEU A 144 -4.57 26.56 12.18
C LEU A 144 -4.90 26.52 13.67
N SER A 145 -4.19 27.31 14.49
CA SER A 145 -4.48 27.46 15.92
C SER A 145 -5.88 28.04 16.12
N ASP A 146 -6.20 29.14 15.44
CA ASP A 146 -7.50 29.81 15.55
C ASP A 146 -8.64 28.85 15.15
N LEU A 147 -8.45 28.07 14.08
CA LEU A 147 -9.45 27.10 13.64
C LEU A 147 -9.57 25.93 14.61
N ASN A 148 -8.46 25.48 15.22
CA ASN A 148 -8.47 24.42 16.21
C ASN A 148 -9.20 24.84 17.50
N ASP A 149 -9.17 26.12 17.86
CA ASP A 149 -9.94 26.64 19.00
C ASP A 149 -11.46 26.60 18.74
N VAL A 150 -11.87 26.77 17.48
CA VAL A 150 -13.28 26.66 17.06
C VAL A 150 -13.70 25.21 16.84
N ILE A 151 -12.84 24.40 16.22
CA ILE A 151 -13.08 23.00 15.88
C ILE A 151 -11.90 22.16 16.38
N PRO A 152 -11.97 21.67 17.63
CA PRO A 152 -10.87 20.94 18.25
C PRO A 152 -10.43 19.72 17.43
N GLY A 153 -9.15 19.69 17.07
CA GLY A 153 -8.52 18.55 16.39
C GLY A 153 -8.80 18.48 14.88
N ILE A 154 -9.32 19.53 14.25
CA ILE A 154 -9.70 19.55 12.83
C ILE A 154 -8.59 19.07 11.89
N HIS A 155 -7.34 19.46 12.13
CA HIS A 155 -6.21 19.05 11.30
C HIS A 155 -6.02 17.55 11.32
N ARG A 156 -6.14 16.93 12.50
CA ARG A 156 -6.02 15.49 12.69
C ARG A 156 -7.22 14.77 12.07
N ILE A 157 -8.44 15.28 12.29
CA ILE A 157 -9.67 14.67 11.72
C ILE A 157 -9.56 14.57 10.19
N ILE A 158 -9.10 15.64 9.53
CA ILE A 158 -8.92 15.67 8.08
C ILE A 158 -7.72 14.82 7.65
N GLY A 159 -6.58 14.91 8.36
CA GLY A 159 -5.40 14.12 8.04
C GLY A 159 -5.59 12.60 8.18
N GLU A 160 -6.48 12.18 9.09
CA GLU A 160 -6.80 10.78 9.35
C GLU A 160 -8.10 10.32 8.68
N TRP A 161 -8.67 11.13 7.77
CA TRP A 161 -10.01 10.89 7.21
C TRP A 161 -10.17 9.49 6.63
N ASN A 162 -9.19 9.05 5.82
CA ASN A 162 -9.26 7.77 5.11
C ASN A 162 -9.06 6.56 6.02
N ASN A 163 -8.52 6.76 7.23
CA ASN A 163 -8.22 5.67 8.16
C ASN A 163 -9.46 4.87 8.54
N LYS A 164 -10.66 5.48 8.57
CA LYS A 164 -11.91 4.78 8.86
C LYS A 164 -12.13 3.63 7.87
N ILE A 165 -12.07 3.89 6.56
CA ILE A 165 -12.29 2.90 5.50
C ILE A 165 -11.12 1.92 5.41
N ASP A 166 -9.89 2.41 5.54
CA ASP A 166 -8.69 1.57 5.45
C ASP A 166 -8.61 0.53 6.59
N ASN A 167 -9.15 0.87 7.76
CA ASN A 167 -9.16 -0.03 8.91
C ASN A 167 -10.36 -0.97 8.99
N CYS A 168 -11.37 -0.82 8.13
CA CYS A 168 -12.51 -1.75 8.10
C CYS A 168 -12.05 -3.18 7.79
N GLU A 169 -12.64 -4.15 8.49
CA GLU A 169 -12.37 -5.60 8.32
C GLU A 169 -12.97 -6.16 7.02
N ILE A 170 -14.02 -5.51 6.51
CA ILE A 170 -14.64 -5.83 5.23
C ILE A 170 -14.46 -4.69 4.23
N ILE A 171 -14.55 -5.00 2.94
CA ILE A 171 -14.51 -4.00 1.87
C ILE A 171 -15.83 -3.24 1.86
N ILE A 172 -15.74 -1.91 1.99
CA ILE A 172 -16.88 -1.02 1.93
C ILE A 172 -17.27 -0.80 0.46
N PRO A 173 -18.56 -0.91 0.11
CA PRO A 173 -19.02 -0.73 -1.25
C PRO A 173 -18.86 0.73 -1.71
N MET A 174 -18.72 0.91 -3.02
CA MET A 174 -18.51 2.23 -3.66
C MET A 174 -19.63 3.22 -3.34
N SER A 175 -20.85 2.74 -3.11
CA SER A 175 -22.00 3.56 -2.74
C SER A 175 -21.83 4.29 -1.41
N LEU A 176 -21.03 3.75 -0.49
CA LEU A 176 -20.72 4.35 0.81
C LEU A 176 -19.32 4.98 0.82
N GLU A 177 -18.36 4.29 0.18
CA GLU A 177 -16.97 4.71 0.13
C GLU A 177 -16.77 6.01 -0.65
N ASN A 178 -17.38 6.15 -1.84
CA ASN A 178 -17.16 7.33 -2.68
C ASN A 178 -17.71 8.61 -2.04
N PRO A 179 -18.97 8.66 -1.54
CA PRO A 179 -19.46 9.85 -0.83
C PRO A 179 -18.59 10.22 0.37
N TYR A 180 -18.07 9.23 1.09
CA TYR A 180 -17.18 9.47 2.23
C TYR A 180 -15.86 10.12 1.82
N PHE A 181 -15.22 9.64 0.75
CA PHE A 181 -13.98 10.23 0.25
C PHE A 181 -14.18 11.58 -0.43
N GLU A 182 -15.27 11.77 -1.17
CA GLU A 182 -15.63 13.06 -1.75
C GLU A 182 -15.79 14.12 -0.66
N LEU A 183 -16.44 13.78 0.45
CA LEU A 183 -16.59 14.65 1.61
C LEU A 183 -15.25 14.96 2.30
N GLY A 184 -14.34 14.00 2.39
CA GLY A 184 -12.99 14.23 2.91
C GLY A 184 -12.15 15.13 2.02
N ASN A 185 -12.28 14.99 0.70
CA ASN A 185 -11.66 15.89 -0.28
C ASN A 185 -12.23 17.31 -0.20
N GLU A 186 -13.55 17.45 0.04
CA GLU A 186 -14.20 18.73 0.31
C GLU A 186 -13.63 19.38 1.56
N ALA A 187 -13.53 18.63 2.68
CA ALA A 187 -12.95 19.09 3.93
C ALA A 187 -11.49 19.55 3.78
N SER A 188 -10.69 18.77 3.05
CA SER A 188 -9.27 19.06 2.81
C SER A 188 -9.08 20.33 2.00
N ARG A 189 -9.86 20.51 0.93
CA ARG A 189 -9.84 21.73 0.11
C ARG A 189 -10.25 22.96 0.93
N LEU A 190 -11.30 22.84 1.74
CA LEU A 190 -11.74 23.94 2.60
C LEU A 190 -10.65 24.33 3.61
N LEU A 191 -9.98 23.35 4.22
CA LEU A 191 -8.86 23.59 5.12
C LEU A 191 -7.72 24.33 4.43
N ASP A 192 -7.31 23.89 3.24
CA ASP A 192 -6.23 24.55 2.52
C ASP A 192 -6.62 25.97 2.09
N TYR A 193 -7.85 26.19 1.63
CA TYR A 193 -8.32 27.53 1.30
C TYR A 193 -8.36 28.47 2.51
N TYR A 194 -8.80 27.96 3.66
CA TYR A 194 -8.78 28.73 4.90
C TYR A 194 -7.35 29.09 5.31
N LEU A 195 -6.44 28.12 5.29
CA LEU A 195 -5.03 28.29 5.65
C LEU A 195 -4.23 29.17 4.67
N GLU A 196 -4.75 29.39 3.47
CA GLU A 196 -4.21 30.32 2.48
C GLU A 196 -4.88 31.71 2.51
N GLU A 197 -5.70 32.01 3.54
CA GLU A 197 -6.46 33.26 3.68
C GLU A 197 -7.41 33.53 2.49
N ARG A 198 -7.81 32.50 1.72
CA ARG A 198 -8.73 32.63 0.58
C ARG A 198 -10.20 32.66 0.97
N VAL A 199 -10.52 32.24 2.19
CA VAL A 199 -11.87 32.17 2.73
C VAL A 199 -11.88 32.81 4.12
N GLY A 200 -12.92 33.62 4.39
CA GLY A 200 -13.08 34.34 5.66
C GLY A 200 -13.67 33.51 6.80
N ILE A 201 -14.03 34.21 7.89
CA ILE A 201 -14.42 33.71 9.23
C ILE A 201 -15.60 32.70 9.22
N ASP A 202 -16.35 32.58 8.13
CA ASP A 202 -17.52 31.70 8.01
C ASP A 202 -17.20 30.23 7.64
N CYS A 203 -15.94 29.81 7.84
CA CYS A 203 -15.54 28.41 7.61
C CYS A 203 -16.13 27.44 8.66
N SER A 204 -16.51 27.94 9.84
CA SER A 204 -17.01 27.10 10.95
C SER A 204 -18.33 26.41 10.61
N GLU A 205 -19.28 27.11 9.97
CA GLU A 205 -20.56 26.52 9.58
C GLU A 205 -20.37 25.47 8.49
N GLN A 206 -19.50 25.75 7.51
CA GLN A 206 -19.17 24.83 6.43
C GLN A 206 -18.52 23.55 6.97
N PHE A 207 -17.51 23.67 7.84
CA PHE A 207 -16.94 22.51 8.52
C PHE A 207 -17.96 21.78 9.39
N GLY A 208 -18.82 22.49 10.12
CA GLY A 208 -19.90 21.89 10.91
C GLY A 208 -20.82 21.02 10.05
N GLY A 209 -21.22 21.52 8.88
CA GLY A 209 -22.03 20.77 7.91
C GLY A 209 -21.31 19.54 7.34
N ILE A 210 -20.03 19.66 7.01
CA ILE A 210 -19.18 18.56 6.54
C ILE A 210 -19.06 17.47 7.62
N LEU A 211 -18.72 17.85 8.86
CA LEU A 211 -18.53 16.91 9.97
C LEU A 211 -19.85 16.23 10.38
N LYS A 212 -20.99 16.92 10.25
CA LYS A 212 -22.31 16.30 10.46
C LYS A 212 -22.59 15.22 9.41
N ARG A 213 -22.36 15.50 8.12
CA ARG A 213 -22.49 14.52 7.03
C ARG A 213 -21.52 13.36 7.19
N GLN A 214 -20.30 13.62 7.66
CA GLN A 214 -19.31 12.58 7.95
C GLN A 214 -19.83 11.60 8.99
N LYS A 215 -20.40 12.09 10.10
CA LYS A 215 -20.97 11.23 11.14
C LYS A 215 -22.11 10.36 10.62
N GLN A 216 -22.94 10.89 9.73
CA GLN A 216 -24.03 10.12 9.10
C GLN A 216 -23.47 9.00 8.22
N LEU A 217 -22.51 9.31 7.34
CA LEU A 217 -21.87 8.29 6.49
C LEU A 217 -21.12 7.23 7.32
N ILE A 218 -20.45 7.63 8.40
CA ILE A 218 -19.81 6.68 9.33
C ILE A 218 -20.85 5.73 9.93
N HIS A 219 -22.01 6.25 10.32
CA HIS A 219 -23.09 5.42 10.85
C HIS A 219 -23.61 4.42 9.80
N GLU A 220 -23.82 4.87 8.56
CA GLU A 220 -24.23 3.98 7.45
C GLU A 220 -23.18 2.90 7.16
N ILE A 221 -21.88 3.24 7.24
CA ILE A 221 -20.78 2.28 7.13
C ILE A 221 -20.80 1.27 8.28
N ASP A 222 -21.00 1.73 9.51
CA ASP A 222 -21.04 0.86 10.69
C ASP A 222 -22.26 -0.07 10.67
N ASP A 223 -23.41 0.41 10.18
CA ASP A 223 -24.61 -0.40 9.96
C ASP A 223 -24.37 -1.47 8.89
N TYR A 224 -23.71 -1.11 7.77
CA TYR A 224 -23.32 -2.07 6.74
C TYR A 224 -22.38 -3.15 7.29
N ILE A 225 -21.36 -2.78 8.05
CA ILE A 225 -20.43 -3.74 8.67
C ILE A 225 -21.18 -4.68 9.60
N SER A 226 -22.07 -4.15 10.44
CA SER A 226 -22.84 -4.93 11.40
C SER A 226 -23.81 -5.89 10.71
N ALA A 227 -24.44 -5.47 9.61
CA ALA A 227 -25.36 -6.32 8.84
C ALA A 227 -24.64 -7.49 8.13
N HIS A 228 -23.37 -7.32 7.77
CA HIS A 228 -22.64 -8.27 6.93
C HIS A 228 -21.46 -8.99 7.60
N HIS A 229 -21.19 -8.77 8.89
CA HIS A 229 -20.05 -9.36 9.59
C HIS A 229 -19.99 -10.91 9.55
N ASN A 230 -21.15 -11.57 9.48
CA ASN A 230 -21.26 -13.04 9.41
C ASN A 230 -21.50 -13.58 7.99
N ASP A 231 -21.52 -12.71 6.97
CA ASP A 231 -21.72 -13.17 5.59
C ASP A 231 -20.43 -13.82 5.08
N LYS A 232 -20.49 -15.13 4.84
CA LYS A 232 -19.37 -15.94 4.33
C LYS A 232 -18.76 -15.42 3.04
N TYR A 233 -19.53 -14.72 2.21
CA TYR A 233 -19.07 -14.22 0.92
C TYR A 233 -18.85 -12.70 0.91
N ILE A 234 -18.72 -12.09 2.10
CA ILE A 234 -18.30 -10.70 2.21
C ILE A 234 -16.81 -10.58 1.90
N PRO A 235 -16.40 -9.66 1.00
CA PRO A 235 -14.98 -9.45 0.74
C PRO A 235 -14.30 -8.82 1.94
N THR A 236 -13.23 -9.44 2.44
CA THR A 236 -12.51 -9.01 3.65
C THR A 236 -11.31 -8.10 3.36
N LYS A 237 -10.70 -7.55 4.41
CA LYS A 237 -9.46 -6.77 4.37
C LYS A 237 -8.28 -7.59 3.86
N GLU A 238 -8.25 -8.90 4.13
CA GLU A 238 -7.23 -9.83 3.65
C GLU A 238 -7.35 -9.96 2.13
N ILE A 239 -8.56 -10.16 1.61
CA ILE A 239 -8.84 -10.18 0.16
C ILE A 239 -8.43 -8.84 -0.47
N ARG A 240 -8.79 -7.71 0.14
CA ARG A 240 -8.38 -6.37 -0.34
C ARG A 240 -6.87 -6.23 -0.43
N SER A 241 -6.16 -6.65 0.61
CA SER A 241 -4.70 -6.58 0.68
C SER A 241 -4.06 -7.49 -0.38
N TRP A 242 -4.56 -8.72 -0.50
CA TRP A 242 -4.12 -9.67 -1.52
C TRP A 242 -4.31 -9.13 -2.94
N LEU A 243 -5.49 -8.56 -3.25
CA LEU A 243 -5.77 -7.95 -4.55
C LEU A 243 -4.86 -6.76 -4.85
N LYS A 244 -4.57 -5.91 -3.86
CA LYS A 244 -3.65 -4.77 -4.01
C LYS A 244 -2.22 -5.23 -4.32
N ILE A 245 -1.71 -6.22 -3.58
CA ILE A 245 -0.36 -6.78 -3.75
C ILE A 245 -0.21 -7.43 -5.13
N ASN A 246 -1.25 -8.12 -5.60
CA ASN A 246 -1.25 -8.80 -6.91
C ASN A 246 -1.68 -7.89 -8.08
N GLY A 247 -1.85 -6.58 -7.88
CA GLY A 247 -2.20 -5.64 -8.95
C GLY A 247 -3.62 -5.82 -9.54
N GLN A 248 -4.52 -6.51 -8.82
CA GLN A 248 -5.85 -6.92 -9.30
C GLN A 248 -6.92 -5.84 -9.09
N LYS A 249 -6.66 -4.62 -9.59
CA LYS A 249 -7.55 -3.46 -9.38
C LYS A 249 -8.97 -3.66 -9.90
N ALA A 250 -9.10 -4.24 -11.10
CA ALA A 250 -10.42 -4.46 -11.72
C ALA A 250 -11.33 -5.36 -10.88
N ILE A 251 -10.76 -6.39 -10.23
CA ILE A 251 -11.51 -7.30 -9.35
C ILE A 251 -11.92 -6.56 -8.08
N LEU A 252 -11.02 -5.76 -7.50
CA LEU A 252 -11.35 -4.92 -6.34
C LEU A 252 -12.51 -3.96 -6.63
N ASP A 253 -12.51 -3.33 -7.80
CA ASP A 253 -13.60 -2.44 -8.23
C ASP A 253 -14.91 -3.21 -8.42
N MET A 254 -14.87 -4.42 -8.97
CA MET A 254 -16.05 -5.30 -9.05
C MET A 254 -16.60 -5.67 -7.67
N LEU A 255 -15.73 -6.01 -6.71
CA LEU A 255 -16.14 -6.33 -5.34
C LEU A 255 -16.77 -5.12 -4.64
N LYS A 256 -16.19 -3.94 -4.79
CA LYS A 256 -16.75 -2.70 -4.25
C LYS A 256 -18.08 -2.31 -4.91
N LYS A 257 -18.28 -2.64 -6.19
CA LYS A 257 -19.55 -2.41 -6.88
C LYS A 257 -20.63 -3.38 -6.43
N ASN A 258 -20.28 -4.66 -6.29
CA ASN A 258 -21.24 -5.71 -5.96
C ASN A 258 -21.53 -5.78 -4.44
N GLY A 259 -20.62 -5.31 -3.60
CA GLY A 259 -20.68 -5.44 -2.14
C GLY A 259 -20.40 -6.86 -1.63
N ARG A 260 -20.37 -7.87 -2.50
CA ARG A 260 -20.16 -9.28 -2.17
C ARG A 260 -19.29 -9.99 -3.21
N ILE A 261 -18.73 -11.12 -2.81
CA ILE A 261 -18.12 -12.08 -3.72
C ILE A 261 -19.24 -12.80 -4.47
N THR A 262 -19.09 -12.90 -5.79
CA THR A 262 -20.00 -13.60 -6.70
C THR A 262 -19.22 -14.63 -7.50
N TRP A 263 -19.89 -15.52 -8.22
CA TRP A 263 -19.19 -16.49 -9.08
C TRP A 263 -18.28 -15.79 -10.12
N GLY A 264 -18.74 -14.64 -10.65
CA GLY A 264 -17.98 -13.80 -11.57
C GLY A 264 -16.67 -13.21 -11.00
N THR A 265 -16.51 -13.14 -9.67
CA THR A 265 -15.27 -12.68 -9.02
C THR A 265 -14.52 -13.80 -8.30
N ALA A 266 -15.23 -14.78 -7.73
CA ALA A 266 -14.69 -15.84 -6.88
C ALA A 266 -13.51 -16.57 -7.54
N HIS A 267 -13.65 -16.97 -8.81
CA HIS A 267 -12.63 -17.72 -9.55
C HIS A 267 -11.31 -16.96 -9.78
N ARG A 268 -11.23 -15.68 -9.41
CA ARG A 268 -10.03 -14.85 -9.56
C ARG A 268 -9.39 -14.49 -8.22
N ILE A 269 -9.94 -14.98 -7.11
CA ILE A 269 -9.48 -14.66 -5.76
C ILE A 269 -8.75 -15.88 -5.22
N GLU A 270 -7.42 -15.85 -5.31
CA GLU A 270 -6.55 -16.91 -4.77
C GLU A 270 -6.00 -16.54 -3.38
N GLU A 271 -6.76 -15.76 -2.60
CA GLU A 271 -6.40 -15.46 -1.22
C GLU A 271 -6.53 -16.75 -0.37
N PRO A 272 -5.51 -17.13 0.42
CA PRO A 272 -5.47 -18.44 1.09
C PRO A 272 -6.67 -18.78 1.98
N SER A 273 -7.18 -17.81 2.74
CA SER A 273 -8.32 -18.02 3.64
C SER A 273 -9.60 -18.23 2.83
N PHE A 274 -9.76 -17.51 1.73
CA PHE A 274 -10.85 -17.68 0.79
C PHE A 274 -10.79 -19.04 0.07
N ILE A 275 -9.61 -19.49 -0.39
CA ILE A 275 -9.46 -20.84 -0.96
C ILE A 275 -9.87 -21.91 0.06
N LYS A 276 -9.47 -21.75 1.32
CA LYS A 276 -9.85 -22.67 2.40
C LYS A 276 -11.35 -22.68 2.67
N LEU A 277 -11.99 -21.52 2.63
CA LEU A 277 -13.45 -21.42 2.68
C LEU A 277 -14.09 -22.19 1.51
N MET A 278 -13.60 -22.02 0.29
CA MET A 278 -14.12 -22.75 -0.88
C MET A 278 -13.99 -24.27 -0.72
N VAL A 279 -12.90 -24.78 -0.16
CA VAL A 279 -12.75 -26.21 0.14
C VAL A 279 -13.86 -26.70 1.10
N THR A 280 -14.14 -25.91 2.13
CA THR A 280 -15.17 -26.23 3.13
C THR A 280 -16.56 -26.28 2.48
N GLU A 281 -16.87 -25.30 1.63
CA GLU A 281 -18.19 -25.15 1.01
C GLU A 281 -18.42 -26.14 -0.15
N LEU A 282 -17.40 -26.45 -0.94
CA LEU A 282 -17.52 -27.35 -2.09
C LEU A 282 -17.49 -28.82 -1.70
N ASN A 283 -16.76 -29.21 -0.65
CA ASN A 283 -16.60 -30.62 -0.28
C ASN A 283 -17.93 -31.40 -0.16
N PRO A 284 -18.98 -30.88 0.50
CA PRO A 284 -20.28 -31.55 0.53
C PRO A 284 -20.83 -31.88 -0.87
N LYS A 285 -20.66 -30.96 -1.83
CA LYS A 285 -21.08 -31.15 -3.23
C LYS A 285 -20.17 -32.09 -3.99
N MET A 286 -18.86 -32.00 -3.80
CA MET A 286 -17.90 -32.91 -4.43
C MET A 286 -18.12 -34.36 -3.97
N MET A 287 -18.50 -34.56 -2.71
CA MET A 287 -18.80 -35.89 -2.17
C MET A 287 -20.02 -36.54 -2.83
N GLU A 288 -21.01 -35.75 -3.28
CA GLU A 288 -22.19 -36.25 -4.02
C GLU A 288 -21.78 -36.95 -5.34
N ILE A 289 -20.68 -36.52 -5.96
CA ILE A 289 -20.11 -37.13 -7.18
C ILE A 289 -18.89 -38.04 -6.90
N GLY A 290 -18.66 -38.38 -5.62
CA GLY A 290 -17.64 -39.34 -5.21
C GLY A 290 -16.21 -38.79 -5.08
N PHE A 291 -16.06 -37.48 -4.86
CA PHE A 291 -14.75 -36.83 -4.68
C PHE A 291 -14.65 -36.03 -3.37
N ARG A 292 -13.43 -35.98 -2.83
CA ARG A 292 -13.02 -35.03 -1.80
C ARG A 292 -12.03 -34.05 -2.42
N ILE A 293 -12.07 -32.80 -1.98
CA ILE A 293 -11.08 -31.79 -2.36
C ILE A 293 -10.26 -31.33 -1.15
N ASP A 294 -8.99 -31.05 -1.41
CA ASP A 294 -8.04 -30.44 -0.48
C ASP A 294 -7.21 -29.37 -1.20
N ILE A 295 -6.46 -28.55 -0.46
CA ILE A 295 -5.67 -27.44 -1.00
C ILE A 295 -4.30 -27.94 -1.48
N ASP A 296 -3.92 -27.58 -2.71
CA ASP A 296 -2.53 -27.65 -3.14
C ASP A 296 -1.81 -26.33 -2.76
N HIS A 297 -1.01 -26.38 -1.70
CA HIS A 297 -0.27 -25.24 -1.19
C HIS A 297 0.85 -24.73 -2.11
N TYR A 298 1.26 -25.52 -3.11
CA TYR A 298 2.34 -25.15 -4.03
C TYR A 298 1.81 -24.55 -5.34
N LYS A 299 0.65 -25.03 -5.82
CA LYS A 299 0.12 -24.69 -7.14
C LYS A 299 -1.10 -23.76 -7.11
N ASN A 300 -1.49 -23.23 -5.95
CA ASN A 300 -2.68 -22.37 -5.76
C ASN A 300 -3.94 -22.99 -6.39
N GLY A 301 -4.24 -24.22 -6.00
CA GLY A 301 -5.37 -24.96 -6.55
C GLY A 301 -5.86 -26.03 -5.60
N TYR A 302 -6.52 -27.02 -6.18
CA TYR A 302 -7.17 -28.09 -5.44
C TYR A 302 -6.63 -29.44 -5.87
N ILE A 303 -6.43 -30.31 -4.89
CA ILE A 303 -6.21 -31.74 -5.06
C ILE A 303 -7.58 -32.40 -4.96
N LEU A 304 -7.96 -33.21 -5.95
CA LEU A 304 -9.21 -33.93 -5.99
C LEU A 304 -8.93 -35.43 -5.86
N GLU A 305 -9.57 -36.05 -4.88
CA GLU A 305 -9.37 -37.45 -4.50
C GLU A 305 -10.68 -38.23 -4.63
N PRO A 306 -10.75 -39.27 -5.46
CA PRO A 306 -11.90 -40.15 -5.52
C PRO A 306 -12.08 -40.89 -4.18
N VAL A 307 -13.28 -40.89 -3.62
CA VAL A 307 -13.58 -41.46 -2.29
C VAL A 307 -13.37 -42.99 -2.26
N ASN A 308 -13.63 -43.67 -3.37
CA ASN A 308 -13.59 -45.14 -3.47
C ASN A 308 -12.39 -45.69 -4.24
N ARG A 309 -11.41 -44.83 -4.62
CA ARG A 309 -10.25 -45.25 -5.41
C ARG A 309 -8.98 -44.64 -4.87
N ASP A 310 -8.32 -45.41 -4.02
CA ASP A 310 -7.04 -45.02 -3.45
C ASP A 310 -6.01 -44.79 -4.57
N LYS A 311 -5.20 -43.74 -4.39
CA LYS A 311 -3.96 -43.42 -5.13
C LYS A 311 -4.08 -42.61 -6.44
N VAL A 312 -5.28 -42.24 -6.90
CA VAL A 312 -5.40 -41.32 -8.05
C VAL A 312 -5.82 -39.95 -7.56
N GLN A 313 -4.89 -39.02 -7.51
CA GLN A 313 -5.15 -37.61 -7.21
C GLN A 313 -5.11 -36.80 -8.50
N LEU A 314 -6.16 -36.01 -8.69
CA LEU A 314 -6.23 -35.01 -9.75
C LEU A 314 -5.89 -33.64 -9.16
N PHE A 315 -5.50 -32.73 -10.04
CA PHE A 315 -5.25 -31.33 -9.72
C PHE A 315 -6.16 -30.45 -10.58
N SER A 316 -6.75 -29.43 -9.97
CA SER A 316 -7.40 -28.34 -10.69
C SER A 316 -6.93 -26.99 -10.16
N LYS A 317 -6.66 -26.05 -11.06
CA LYS A 317 -6.38 -24.66 -10.66
C LYS A 317 -7.63 -24.06 -10.02
N HIS A 318 -7.43 -23.18 -9.04
CA HIS A 318 -8.54 -22.48 -8.37
C HIS A 318 -9.52 -21.87 -9.39
N SER A 319 -8.97 -21.10 -10.34
CA SER A 319 -9.75 -20.45 -11.39
C SER A 319 -10.57 -21.39 -12.25
N LYS A 320 -10.04 -22.56 -12.62
CA LYS A 320 -10.75 -23.54 -13.44
C LYS A 320 -11.88 -24.21 -12.66
N LEU A 321 -11.60 -24.67 -11.44
CA LEU A 321 -12.61 -25.38 -10.65
C LEU A 321 -13.77 -24.46 -10.29
N ILE A 322 -13.50 -23.24 -9.83
CA ILE A 322 -14.56 -22.29 -9.46
C ILE A 322 -15.33 -21.79 -10.69
N GLN A 323 -14.70 -21.65 -11.85
CA GLN A 323 -15.45 -21.38 -13.09
C GLN A 323 -16.41 -22.52 -13.42
N PHE A 324 -15.98 -23.77 -13.25
CA PHE A 324 -16.80 -24.94 -13.54
C PHE A 324 -17.96 -25.11 -12.55
N CYS A 325 -17.68 -25.21 -11.25
CA CYS A 325 -18.69 -25.59 -10.25
C CYS A 325 -19.02 -24.50 -9.23
N GLY A 326 -18.41 -23.31 -9.32
CA GLY A 326 -18.66 -22.23 -8.37
C GLY A 326 -20.11 -21.76 -8.33
N TYR A 327 -20.87 -21.92 -9.41
CA TYR A 327 -22.31 -21.60 -9.45
C TYR A 327 -23.11 -22.33 -8.36
N LEU A 328 -22.65 -23.51 -7.91
CA LEU A 328 -23.25 -24.29 -6.83
C LEU A 328 -23.23 -23.56 -5.47
N LEU A 329 -22.33 -22.59 -5.30
CA LEU A 329 -22.16 -21.84 -4.06
C LEU A 329 -22.86 -20.47 -4.09
N PHE A 330 -23.08 -19.92 -5.28
CA PHE A 330 -23.51 -18.54 -5.47
C PHE A 330 -24.94 -18.43 -6.03
N ASP A 331 -25.71 -19.52 -6.02
CA ASP A 331 -27.08 -19.61 -6.53
C ASP A 331 -27.22 -19.13 -7.99
N GLU A 332 -26.17 -19.35 -8.79
CA GLU A 332 -26.16 -18.98 -10.21
C GLU A 332 -26.55 -20.17 -11.11
N LYS A 333 -27.01 -19.87 -12.34
CA LYS A 333 -27.41 -20.94 -13.27
C LYS A 333 -26.17 -21.72 -13.74
N PRO A 334 -26.27 -23.06 -13.84
CA PRO A 334 -25.19 -23.88 -14.38
C PRO A 334 -24.88 -23.50 -15.82
N ILE A 335 -23.58 -23.44 -16.18
CA ILE A 335 -23.17 -23.52 -17.59
C ILE A 335 -23.34 -24.96 -18.06
N ASP A 336 -22.80 -25.89 -17.26
CA ASP A 336 -22.81 -27.33 -17.51
C ASP A 336 -23.34 -28.07 -16.28
N GLU A 337 -23.92 -29.23 -16.51
CA GLU A 337 -24.35 -30.13 -15.44
C GLU A 337 -23.15 -30.54 -14.57
N PHE A 338 -23.34 -30.53 -13.26
CA PHE A 338 -22.33 -30.95 -12.30
C PHE A 338 -22.20 -32.48 -12.27
N THR A 339 -21.41 -33.01 -13.20
CA THR A 339 -21.11 -34.43 -13.32
C THR A 339 -19.61 -34.69 -13.18
N LEU A 340 -19.26 -35.93 -12.86
CA LEU A 340 -17.86 -36.39 -12.84
C LEU A 340 -17.17 -36.09 -14.17
N ASP A 341 -17.83 -36.38 -15.27
CA ASP A 341 -17.25 -36.22 -16.60
C ASP A 341 -16.90 -34.77 -16.93
N ASN A 342 -17.78 -33.84 -16.56
CA ASN A 342 -17.51 -32.42 -16.75
C ASN A 342 -16.43 -31.91 -15.78
N LEU A 343 -16.37 -32.47 -14.57
CA LEU A 343 -15.29 -32.18 -13.63
C LEU A 343 -13.91 -32.58 -14.20
N LEU A 344 -13.81 -33.73 -14.87
CA LEU A 344 -12.54 -34.19 -15.45
C LEU A 344 -11.99 -33.23 -16.51
N LYS A 345 -12.85 -32.51 -17.24
CA LYS A 345 -12.44 -31.50 -18.23
C LYS A 345 -11.67 -30.33 -17.61
N CYS A 346 -11.87 -30.05 -16.32
CA CYS A 346 -11.17 -28.97 -15.61
C CYS A 346 -9.99 -29.46 -14.75
N CYS A 347 -9.68 -30.76 -14.80
CA CYS A 347 -8.65 -31.40 -14.00
C CYS A 347 -7.48 -31.89 -14.86
N SER A 348 -6.34 -32.11 -14.22
CA SER A 348 -5.19 -32.84 -14.77
C SER A 348 -4.68 -33.83 -13.73
N ILE A 349 -3.87 -34.80 -14.11
CA ILE A 349 -3.15 -35.60 -13.11
C ILE A 349 -2.23 -34.69 -12.28
N LYS A 350 -2.18 -34.93 -10.96
CA LYS A 350 -1.45 -34.09 -10.02
C LYS A 350 0.06 -34.08 -10.27
N ASP A 351 0.65 -35.26 -10.44
CA ASP A 351 2.10 -35.48 -10.57
C ASP A 351 2.40 -36.88 -11.18
N ASN A 352 3.69 -37.19 -11.31
CA ASN A 352 4.16 -38.43 -11.91
C ASN A 352 3.78 -39.68 -11.10
N ASP A 353 3.71 -39.60 -9.77
CA ASP A 353 3.33 -40.74 -8.92
C ASP A 353 1.85 -41.10 -9.12
N ASN A 354 1.01 -40.07 -9.25
CA ASN A 354 -0.39 -40.24 -9.60
C ASN A 354 -0.57 -40.75 -11.04
N MET A 355 0.32 -40.37 -11.96
CA MET A 355 0.35 -40.91 -13.32
C MET A 355 0.65 -42.41 -13.33
N ILE A 356 1.64 -42.87 -12.56
CA ILE A 356 1.93 -44.30 -12.36
C ILE A 356 0.68 -45.01 -11.82
N SER A 357 0.01 -44.42 -10.83
CA SER A 357 -1.19 -45.01 -10.24
C SER A 357 -2.33 -45.19 -11.25
N VAL A 358 -2.53 -44.22 -12.16
CA VAL A 358 -3.46 -44.36 -13.29
C VAL A 358 -3.03 -45.48 -14.23
N LEU A 359 -1.75 -45.52 -14.63
CA LEU A 359 -1.24 -46.58 -15.51
C LEU A 359 -1.40 -47.98 -14.91
N LEU A 360 -1.19 -48.14 -13.60
CA LEU A 360 -1.41 -49.41 -12.90
C LEU A 360 -2.88 -49.86 -12.94
N ILE A 361 -3.82 -48.91 -12.83
CA ILE A 361 -5.26 -49.22 -12.94
C ILE A 361 -5.60 -49.62 -14.38
N LEU A 362 -5.11 -48.86 -15.37
CA LEU A 362 -5.30 -49.19 -16.78
C LEU A 362 -4.69 -50.56 -17.12
N ASN A 363 -3.51 -50.88 -16.60
CA ASN A 363 -2.89 -52.20 -16.80
C ASN A 363 -3.78 -53.34 -16.25
N ARG A 364 -4.40 -53.13 -15.07
CA ARG A 364 -5.34 -54.12 -14.51
C ARG A 364 -6.57 -54.32 -15.39
N ILE A 365 -7.04 -53.29 -16.09
CA ILE A 365 -8.15 -53.40 -17.04
C ILE A 365 -7.70 -54.25 -18.24
N LEU A 366 -6.52 -53.98 -18.81
CA LEU A 366 -5.95 -54.80 -19.89
C LEU A 366 -5.81 -56.27 -19.49
N SER A 367 -5.28 -56.54 -18.30
CA SER A 367 -5.10 -57.93 -17.83
C SER A 367 -6.41 -58.68 -17.58
N ARG A 368 -7.56 -58.00 -17.40
CA ARG A 368 -8.87 -58.63 -17.18
C ARG A 368 -9.54 -59.05 -18.48
N HIS A 369 -9.35 -58.29 -19.56
CA HIS A 369 -9.84 -58.63 -20.90
C HIS A 369 -8.89 -59.66 -21.54
N HIS A 370 -9.03 -60.91 -21.09
CA HIS A 370 -8.48 -62.13 -21.71
C HIS A 370 -7.03 -62.06 -22.24
N TYR A 371 -6.06 -61.66 -21.41
CA TYR A 371 -4.62 -61.83 -21.65
C TYR A 371 -4.07 -61.32 -22.98
N ASP A 372 -4.72 -60.39 -23.69
CA ASP A 372 -4.21 -59.99 -25.01
C ASP A 372 -3.10 -58.96 -24.91
N PHE A 373 -3.12 -58.13 -23.85
CA PHE A 373 -2.19 -57.03 -23.65
C PHE A 373 -1.76 -56.86 -22.19
N GLU A 374 -0.52 -56.40 -21.99
CA GLU A 374 -0.02 -55.93 -20.70
C GLU A 374 0.90 -54.71 -20.87
N ILE A 375 0.93 -53.83 -19.87
CA ILE A 375 1.92 -52.76 -19.80
C ILE A 375 3.22 -53.38 -19.27
N GLU A 376 4.19 -53.58 -20.16
CA GLU A 376 5.49 -54.19 -19.83
C GLU A 376 6.40 -53.19 -19.10
N ASN A 377 6.39 -51.92 -19.53
CA ASN A 377 7.21 -50.88 -18.90
C ASN A 377 6.67 -49.46 -19.20
N SER A 378 7.05 -48.48 -18.38
CA SER A 378 6.69 -47.07 -18.58
C SER A 378 7.87 -46.16 -18.24
N TYR A 379 8.20 -45.24 -19.14
CA TYR A 379 9.24 -44.25 -18.97
C TYR A 379 8.64 -42.85 -18.96
N ILE A 380 8.37 -42.34 -17.75
CA ILE A 380 7.61 -41.09 -17.56
C ILE A 380 8.35 -39.88 -18.13
N GLU A 381 9.67 -39.79 -17.92
CA GLU A 381 10.50 -38.69 -18.44
C GLU A 381 10.51 -38.65 -19.97
N GLY A 382 10.53 -39.82 -20.61
CA GLY A 382 10.44 -39.97 -22.05
C GLY A 382 9.01 -39.91 -22.60
N ASN A 383 8.00 -39.81 -21.73
CA ASN A 383 6.58 -39.88 -22.08
C ASN A 383 6.19 -41.13 -22.91
N GLU A 384 6.85 -42.25 -22.66
CA GLU A 384 6.71 -43.49 -23.44
C GLU A 384 6.21 -44.64 -22.58
N ILE A 385 5.21 -45.35 -23.08
CA ILE A 385 4.73 -46.60 -22.48
C ILE A 385 4.96 -47.76 -23.44
N ILE A 386 5.39 -48.90 -22.90
CA ILE A 386 5.57 -50.12 -23.66
C ILE A 386 4.45 -51.06 -23.31
N ILE A 387 3.68 -51.43 -24.33
CA ILE A 387 2.58 -52.37 -24.22
C ILE A 387 3.00 -53.62 -25.01
N HIS A 388 2.85 -54.78 -24.40
CA HIS A 388 3.17 -56.06 -24.99
C HIS A 388 1.87 -56.76 -25.38
N SER A 389 1.71 -57.12 -26.65
CA SER A 389 0.66 -58.07 -27.05
C SER A 389 1.15 -59.47 -26.77
N ILE A 390 0.46 -60.17 -25.88
CA ILE A 390 0.81 -61.55 -25.52
C ILE A 390 0.49 -62.50 -26.68
N LEU A 391 -0.58 -62.23 -27.45
CA LEU A 391 -0.97 -63.04 -28.61
C LEU A 391 0.06 -62.99 -29.74
N THR A 392 0.54 -61.80 -30.11
CA THR A 392 1.47 -61.64 -31.24
C THR A 392 2.93 -61.61 -30.82
N ALA A 393 3.21 -61.53 -29.50
CA ALA A 393 4.52 -61.27 -28.92
C ALA A 393 5.18 -59.95 -29.40
N GLU A 394 4.39 -59.04 -29.98
CA GLU A 394 4.81 -57.72 -30.44
C GLU A 394 4.79 -56.70 -29.29
N ARG A 395 5.63 -55.67 -29.42
CA ARG A 395 5.67 -54.54 -28.50
C ARG A 395 5.30 -53.25 -29.21
N PHE A 396 4.50 -52.43 -28.53
CA PHE A 396 4.05 -51.12 -28.99
C PHE A 396 4.60 -50.06 -28.07
N ILE A 397 5.01 -48.94 -28.65
CA ILE A 397 5.45 -47.77 -27.91
C ILE A 397 4.34 -46.71 -28.04
N GLY A 398 3.62 -46.48 -26.95
CA GLY A 398 2.59 -45.46 -26.86
C GLY A 398 3.07 -44.19 -26.16
N ASN A 399 2.26 -43.13 -26.24
CA ASN A 399 2.48 -41.88 -25.53
C ASN A 399 1.74 -41.91 -24.19
N ILE A 400 2.47 -41.78 -23.06
CA ILE A 400 1.86 -41.85 -21.72
C ILE A 400 0.80 -40.76 -21.56
N LYS A 401 1.14 -39.50 -21.82
CA LYS A 401 0.23 -38.36 -21.66
C LYS A 401 -1.04 -38.53 -22.48
N GLU A 402 -0.94 -38.97 -23.73
CA GLU A 402 -2.11 -39.17 -24.58
C GLU A 402 -3.06 -40.23 -24.01
N ILE A 403 -2.52 -41.40 -23.61
CA ILE A 403 -3.29 -42.48 -23.01
C ILE A 403 -3.92 -42.02 -21.70
N VAL A 404 -3.12 -41.38 -20.85
CA VAL A 404 -3.56 -40.89 -19.55
C VAL A 404 -4.63 -39.83 -19.70
N ASP A 405 -4.42 -38.78 -20.50
CA ASP A 405 -5.39 -37.70 -20.69
C ASP A 405 -6.71 -38.22 -21.25
N LYS A 406 -6.66 -39.21 -22.15
CA LYS A 406 -7.85 -39.81 -22.74
C LYS A 406 -8.57 -40.77 -21.79
N PHE A 407 -7.84 -41.58 -21.02
CA PHE A 407 -8.43 -42.69 -20.26
C PHE A 407 -8.38 -42.52 -18.74
N THR A 408 -7.99 -41.35 -18.22
CA THR A 408 -8.05 -41.05 -16.76
C THR A 408 -9.45 -41.26 -16.21
N GLY A 409 -10.50 -41.00 -17.00
CA GLY A 409 -11.89 -41.28 -16.64
C GLY A 409 -12.10 -42.71 -16.14
N LEU A 410 -11.53 -43.71 -16.82
CA LEU A 410 -11.62 -45.11 -16.41
C LEU A 410 -10.95 -45.36 -15.06
N ALA A 411 -9.83 -44.68 -14.79
CA ALA A 411 -9.09 -44.82 -13.54
C ALA A 411 -9.82 -44.19 -12.35
N VAL A 412 -10.67 -43.20 -12.57
CA VAL A 412 -11.43 -42.51 -11.51
C VAL A 412 -12.92 -42.86 -11.46
N GLY A 413 -13.42 -43.67 -12.40
CA GLY A 413 -14.78 -44.21 -12.39
C GLY A 413 -15.82 -43.42 -13.18
N SER A 414 -15.38 -42.66 -14.19
CA SER A 414 -16.26 -42.10 -15.22
C SER A 414 -16.96 -43.22 -16.00
N THR A 415 -18.20 -42.97 -16.40
CA THR A 415 -19.01 -43.88 -17.22
C THR A 415 -19.05 -43.51 -18.70
N LEU A 416 -18.48 -42.36 -19.09
CA LEU A 416 -18.46 -41.94 -20.50
C LEU A 416 -17.51 -42.75 -21.37
N ILE A 417 -16.42 -43.23 -20.77
CA ILE A 417 -15.42 -44.04 -21.45
C ILE A 417 -15.55 -45.43 -20.88
N ASN A 418 -15.87 -46.40 -21.73
CA ASN A 418 -15.96 -47.80 -21.33
C ASN A 418 -14.61 -48.51 -21.54
N GLU A 419 -14.47 -49.69 -20.94
CA GLU A 419 -13.24 -50.48 -21.07
C GLU A 419 -12.98 -50.89 -22.53
N ASP A 420 -14.02 -51.19 -23.31
CA ASP A 420 -13.91 -51.64 -24.71
C ASP A 420 -13.29 -50.56 -25.62
N GLU A 421 -13.62 -49.28 -25.42
CA GLU A 421 -13.02 -48.16 -26.13
C GLU A 421 -11.52 -48.01 -25.82
N PHE A 422 -11.14 -48.31 -24.58
CA PHE A 422 -9.73 -48.35 -24.20
C PHE A 422 -9.02 -49.52 -24.86
N ILE A 423 -9.58 -50.73 -24.82
CA ILE A 423 -9.00 -51.90 -25.50
C ILE A 423 -8.84 -51.62 -27.01
N ALA A 424 -9.90 -51.14 -27.67
CA ALA A 424 -9.87 -50.82 -29.09
C ALA A 424 -8.82 -49.75 -29.44
N TYR A 425 -8.62 -48.77 -28.55
CA TYR A 425 -7.54 -47.79 -28.73
C TYR A 425 -6.16 -48.45 -28.63
N ILE A 426 -5.95 -49.34 -27.66
CA ILE A 426 -4.68 -50.06 -27.47
C ILE A 426 -4.36 -50.98 -28.66
N GLU A 427 -5.36 -51.67 -29.21
CA GLU A 427 -5.22 -52.49 -30.41
C GLU A 427 -4.78 -51.68 -31.64
N ASN A 428 -5.23 -50.42 -31.71
CA ASN A 428 -5.03 -49.53 -32.84
C ASN A 428 -4.03 -48.39 -32.56
N ILE A 429 -3.13 -48.56 -31.57
CA ILE A 429 -2.11 -47.55 -31.29
C ILE A 429 -1.33 -47.25 -32.57
N PRO A 430 -1.33 -45.99 -33.04
CA PRO A 430 -0.57 -45.61 -34.22
C PRO A 430 0.93 -45.68 -33.91
N GLY A 431 1.69 -46.44 -34.70
CA GLY A 431 3.13 -46.56 -34.52
C GLY A 431 3.73 -47.82 -35.11
N LYS A 432 5.07 -47.92 -35.05
CA LYS A 432 5.78 -49.13 -35.44
C LYS A 432 5.56 -50.20 -34.37
N ARG A 433 5.19 -51.41 -34.81
CA ARG A 433 5.15 -52.62 -33.99
C ARG A 433 6.53 -53.27 -34.04
N TYR A 434 7.07 -53.61 -32.88
CA TYR A 434 8.40 -54.20 -32.78
C TYR A 434 8.28 -55.69 -32.46
N SER A 435 8.93 -56.52 -33.27
CA SER A 435 9.25 -57.88 -32.85
C SER A 435 10.21 -57.86 -31.64
N LYS A 436 10.34 -59.00 -30.96
CA LYS A 436 11.24 -59.13 -29.78
C LYS A 436 12.69 -58.71 -30.09
N GLU A 437 13.18 -58.98 -31.29
CA GLU A 437 14.55 -58.66 -31.72
C GLU A 437 14.69 -57.16 -32.03
N GLU A 438 13.80 -56.60 -32.85
CA GLU A 438 13.80 -55.16 -33.14
C GLU A 438 13.63 -54.30 -31.88
N PHE A 439 12.88 -54.80 -30.90
CA PHE A 439 12.69 -54.10 -29.63
C PHE A 439 13.97 -54.10 -28.77
N LYS A 440 14.77 -55.18 -28.79
CA LYS A 440 16.07 -55.19 -28.11
C LYS A 440 17.01 -54.17 -28.72
N ASP A 441 17.02 -54.03 -30.04
CA ASP A 441 17.83 -53.03 -30.73
C ASP A 441 17.38 -51.62 -30.34
N TYR A 442 16.07 -51.36 -30.32
CA TYR A 442 15.52 -50.09 -29.83
C TYR A 442 15.95 -49.79 -28.37
N GLN A 443 15.87 -50.77 -27.48
CA GLN A 443 16.33 -50.61 -26.09
C GLN A 443 17.84 -50.36 -25.98
N GLY A 444 18.64 -50.99 -26.86
CA GLY A 444 20.09 -50.76 -26.93
C GLY A 444 20.42 -49.32 -27.31
N VAL A 445 19.83 -48.81 -28.40
CA VAL A 445 20.00 -47.42 -28.86
C VAL A 445 19.59 -46.41 -27.79
N ARG A 446 18.49 -46.68 -27.07
CA ARG A 446 17.99 -45.82 -26.00
C ARG A 446 18.93 -45.75 -24.80
N LYS A 447 19.48 -46.90 -24.37
CA LYS A 447 20.44 -46.95 -23.26
C LYS A 447 21.70 -46.15 -23.59
N ASP A 448 22.18 -46.25 -24.83
CA ASP A 448 23.34 -45.50 -25.30
C ASP A 448 23.07 -43.99 -25.38
N PHE A 449 21.84 -43.59 -25.72
CA PHE A 449 21.42 -42.20 -25.73
C PHE A 449 21.36 -41.61 -24.31
N ASN A 450 20.75 -42.33 -23.36
CA ASN A 450 20.64 -41.87 -21.96
C ASN A 450 21.97 -41.92 -21.20
N ALA A 451 22.98 -42.65 -21.67
CA ALA A 451 24.32 -42.67 -21.06
C ALA A 451 25.22 -41.50 -21.52
N ARG A 452 24.80 -40.75 -22.55
CA ARG A 452 25.58 -39.64 -23.16
C ARG A 452 25.13 -38.24 -22.71
N PHE A 453 24.07 -38.15 -21.91
CA PHE A 453 23.53 -36.95 -21.31
C PHE A 453 23.29 -37.20 -19.81
#